data_AF-U4TIY9-F1
#
_entry.id   AF-U4TIY9-F1
#
_cell.length_a   1.000
_cell.length_b   1.000
_cell.length_c   1.000
_cell.angle_alpha   90.00
_cell.angle_beta   90.00
_cell.angle_gamma   90.00
#
_symmetry.space_group_name_H-M   'P 1'
#
loop_
_entity.id
_entity.type
_entity.pdbx_description
1 polymer ?
#
loop_
_entity_poly.entity_id
_entity_poly.type
_entity_poly.pdbx_seq_one_letter_code
_entity_poly.pdbx_strand_id
1 'polypeptide(L)'
;MAVNISTMDETPETARMQKKRKQQFSWKRFKKNWQLYVFILPTFVSFVVFSYVPMYGILIAFKDYIPSMGIWGSPWVGFKYFNQFFSSYYFWDLIKNTVGIQVYGLIVGFPLPIILALALNELKAGWWKKFSQTVTYAPTSFRPLLWAG
;
A
#
# COMPACT_ATOMS: atom_id res chain seq x y z
N MET A 1 16.81 71.71 -18.05
CA MET A 1 16.61 70.42 -17.36
C MET A 1 15.13 70.35 -17.01
N ALA A 2 14.26 69.77 -17.84
CA ALA A 2 13.97 68.34 -17.98
C ALA A 2 13.29 67.83 -16.68
N VAL A 3 12.07 67.28 -16.63
CA VAL A 3 11.15 66.70 -17.63
C VAL A 3 9.71 66.81 -17.09
N ASN A 4 8.77 67.19 -17.95
CA ASN A 4 7.32 67.06 -17.74
C ASN A 4 6.93 65.59 -17.98
N ILE A 5 6.42 64.91 -16.96
CA ILE A 5 6.06 63.49 -17.05
C ILE A 5 4.60 63.40 -17.48
N SER A 6 4.48 63.30 -18.80
CA SER A 6 3.34 62.94 -19.61
C SER A 6 2.22 62.15 -18.91
N THR A 7 1.00 62.66 -19.11
CA THR A 7 -0.21 61.88 -19.37
C THR A 7 0.05 60.66 -20.27
N MET A 8 -0.85 59.67 -20.17
CA MET A 8 -0.86 58.39 -20.90
C MET A 8 0.06 57.37 -20.22
N ASP A 9 -0.47 56.33 -19.58
CA ASP A 9 -0.99 55.20 -20.34
C ASP A 9 -1.81 54.28 -19.41
N GLU A 10 -3.14 54.31 -19.56
CA GLU A 10 -3.95 53.16 -19.20
C GLU A 10 -3.71 52.06 -20.24
N THR A 11 -2.78 51.14 -19.98
CA THR A 11 -2.65 49.90 -20.73
C THR A 11 -3.38 48.76 -20.00
N PRO A 12 -4.55 48.29 -20.49
CA PRO A 12 -5.16 47.05 -20.04
C PRO A 12 -4.45 45.80 -20.64
N GLU A 13 -3.18 45.91 -21.01
CA GLU A 13 -2.45 44.91 -21.81
C GLU A 13 -1.87 43.73 -21.02
N THR A 14 -2.04 43.67 -19.70
CA THR A 14 -1.73 42.43 -18.94
C THR A 14 -2.87 41.41 -18.96
N ALA A 15 -4.03 41.75 -19.57
CA ALA A 15 -5.22 40.89 -19.58
C ALA A 15 -5.35 39.98 -20.81
N ARG A 16 -4.32 39.82 -21.64
CA ARG A 16 -4.40 38.95 -22.83
C ARG A 16 -3.18 38.05 -22.94
N MET A 17 -3.30 36.84 -22.36
CA MET A 17 -2.76 35.56 -22.90
C MET A 17 -2.66 34.46 -21.84
N GLN A 18 -3.52 34.41 -20.82
CA GLN A 18 -3.83 33.12 -20.19
C GLN A 18 -4.85 32.37 -21.04
N LYS A 19 -4.39 31.88 -22.21
CA LYS A 19 -5.14 30.92 -23.00
C LYS A 19 -5.20 29.63 -22.18
N LYS A 20 -6.27 29.49 -21.37
CA LYS A 20 -6.64 28.25 -20.69
C LYS A 20 -6.47 27.13 -21.70
N ARG A 21 -5.42 26.31 -21.57
CA ARG A 21 -5.32 25.03 -22.25
C ARG A 21 -6.46 24.20 -21.70
N LYS A 22 -7.64 24.32 -22.31
CA LYS A 22 -8.72 23.36 -22.16
C LYS A 22 -8.06 22.02 -22.47
N GLN A 23 -7.81 21.24 -21.43
CA GLN A 23 -7.37 19.86 -21.55
C GLN A 23 -8.56 19.12 -22.14
N GLN A 24 -8.75 19.26 -23.45
CA GLN A 24 -9.67 18.41 -24.17
C GLN A 24 -9.16 16.99 -23.94
N PHE A 25 -9.97 16.20 -23.25
CA PHE A 25 -9.79 14.78 -23.02
C PHE A 25 -9.78 14.10 -24.40
N SER A 26 -8.61 14.11 -25.02
CA SER A 26 -8.47 13.66 -26.40
C SER A 26 -8.37 12.15 -26.38
N TRP A 27 -9.46 11.48 -26.72
CA TRP A 27 -9.51 10.03 -26.96
C TRP A 27 -8.40 9.54 -27.92
N LYS A 28 -7.87 10.43 -28.78
CA LYS A 28 -6.69 10.16 -29.63
C LYS A 28 -5.42 9.88 -28.82
N ARG A 29 -5.25 10.47 -27.63
CA ARG A 29 -4.11 10.18 -26.73
C ARG A 29 -4.23 8.82 -26.05
N PHE A 30 -5.45 8.37 -25.77
CA PHE A 30 -5.70 7.05 -25.18
C PHE A 30 -5.35 5.92 -26.17
N LYS A 31 -5.71 6.08 -27.46
CA LYS A 31 -5.29 5.15 -28.52
C LYS A 31 -3.77 5.13 -28.75
N LYS A 32 -3.10 6.30 -28.68
CA LYS A 32 -1.63 6.39 -28.83
C LYS A 32 -0.87 5.67 -27.71
N ASN A 33 -1.44 5.59 -26.51
CA ASN A 33 -0.80 4.96 -25.34
C ASN A 33 -1.38 3.57 -25.02
N TRP A 34 -2.10 2.93 -25.95
CA TRP A 34 -2.75 1.62 -25.73
C TRP A 34 -1.77 0.54 -25.27
N GLN A 35 -0.54 0.56 -25.80
CA GLN A 35 0.53 -0.36 -25.39
C GLN A 35 0.86 -0.25 -23.89
N LEU A 36 0.82 0.96 -23.33
CA LEU A 36 1.08 1.20 -21.91
C LEU A 36 -0.04 0.59 -21.04
N TYR A 37 -1.30 0.71 -21.49
CA TYR A 37 -2.43 0.09 -20.82
C TYR A 37 -2.37 -1.44 -20.90
N VAL A 38 -2.00 -2.02 -22.05
CA VAL A 38 -1.84 -3.47 -22.21
C VAL A 38 -0.75 -4.02 -21.29
N PHE A 39 0.34 -3.28 -21.05
CA PHE A 39 1.40 -3.71 -20.12
C PHE A 39 0.95 -3.68 -18.65
N ILE A 40 0.11 -2.70 -18.27
CA ILE A 40 -0.44 -2.59 -16.91
C ILE A 40 -1.60 -3.57 -16.70
N LEU A 41 -2.33 -3.92 -17.75
CA LEU A 41 -3.51 -4.78 -17.72
C LEU A 41 -3.28 -6.11 -16.98
N PRO A 42 -2.25 -6.93 -17.26
CA PRO A 42 -2.05 -8.21 -16.56
C PRO A 42 -1.80 -8.02 -15.06
N THR A 43 -1.02 -7.00 -14.68
CA THR A 43 -0.78 -6.66 -13.27
C THR A 43 -2.07 -6.21 -12.59
N PHE A 44 -2.84 -5.34 -13.25
CA PHE A 44 -4.09 -4.82 -12.72
C PHE A 44 -5.16 -5.90 -12.59
N VAL A 45 -5.33 -6.75 -13.61
CA VAL A 45 -6.26 -7.88 -13.57
C VAL A 45 -5.88 -8.85 -12.47
N SER A 46 -4.60 -9.20 -12.34
CA SER A 46 -4.13 -10.06 -11.25
C SER A 46 -4.39 -9.42 -9.89
N PHE A 47 -4.15 -8.11 -9.74
CA PHE A 47 -4.46 -7.39 -8.50
C PHE A 47 -5.96 -7.44 -8.16
N VAL A 48 -6.84 -7.22 -9.13
CA VAL A 48 -8.30 -7.30 -8.91
C VAL A 48 -8.71 -8.73 -8.54
N VAL A 49 -8.24 -9.73 -9.28
CA VAL A 49 -8.60 -11.14 -9.03
C VAL A 49 -8.05 -11.63 -7.69
N PHE A 50 -6.82 -11.28 -7.31
CA PHE A 50 -6.20 -11.82 -6.10
C PHE A 50 -6.37 -10.93 -4.86
N SER A 51 -6.62 -9.63 -4.99
CA SER A 51 -6.78 -8.73 -3.84
C SER A 51 -8.23 -8.27 -3.65
N TYR A 52 -8.96 -8.00 -4.74
CA TYR A 52 -10.34 -7.52 -4.64
C TYR A 52 -11.35 -8.66 -4.45
N VAL A 53 -11.12 -9.81 -5.10
CA VAL A 53 -11.98 -10.98 -4.93
C VAL A 53 -12.02 -11.49 -3.48
N PRO A 54 -10.88 -11.75 -2.79
CA PRO A 54 -10.94 -12.18 -1.39
C PRO A 54 -11.54 -11.12 -0.47
N MET A 55 -11.49 -9.84 -0.85
CA MET A 55 -12.13 -8.76 -0.10
C MET A 55 -13.66 -8.88 -0.08
N TYR A 56 -14.30 -9.52 -1.07
CA TYR A 56 -15.72 -9.87 -0.99
C TYR A 56 -16.04 -10.82 0.17
N GLY A 57 -15.05 -11.57 0.68
CA GLY A 57 -15.19 -12.39 1.88
C GLY A 57 -15.55 -11.57 3.12
N ILE A 58 -15.27 -10.26 3.15
CA ILE A 58 -15.64 -9.38 4.28
C ILE A 58 -17.17 -9.32 4.45
N LEU A 59 -17.94 -9.52 3.38
CA LEU A 59 -19.41 -9.56 3.44
C LEU A 59 -19.93 -10.69 4.34
N ILE A 60 -19.15 -11.77 4.51
CA ILE A 60 -19.46 -12.91 5.38
C ILE A 60 -19.56 -12.47 6.84
N ALA A 61 -18.79 -11.45 7.26
CA ALA A 61 -18.84 -10.93 8.63
C ALA A 61 -20.20 -10.27 8.99
N PHE A 62 -21.00 -9.91 7.98
CA PHE A 62 -22.31 -9.26 8.15
C PHE A 62 -23.49 -10.22 7.92
N LYS A 63 -23.23 -11.47 7.51
CA LYS A 63 -24.24 -12.48 7.21
C LYS A 63 -24.06 -13.72 8.09
N ASP A 64 -25.15 -14.42 8.42
CA ASP A 64 -25.07 -15.72 9.10
C ASP A 64 -24.65 -16.78 8.07
N TYR A 65 -23.36 -16.81 7.78
CA TYR A 65 -22.82 -17.62 6.70
C TYR A 65 -22.88 -19.10 7.07
N ILE A 66 -23.89 -19.76 6.53
CA ILE A 66 -24.03 -21.21 6.58
C ILE A 66 -23.49 -21.75 5.24
N PRO A 67 -22.39 -22.56 5.24
CA PRO A 67 -21.75 -23.06 4.02
C PRO A 67 -22.71 -23.80 3.08
N SER A 68 -23.78 -24.41 3.63
CA SER A 68 -24.79 -25.14 2.88
C SER A 68 -25.77 -24.27 2.08
N MET A 69 -25.95 -22.98 2.42
CA MET A 69 -26.84 -22.05 1.71
C MET A 69 -26.09 -21.02 0.83
N GLY A 70 -24.74 -21.06 0.85
CA GLY A 70 -23.89 -20.15 0.09
C GLY A 70 -23.90 -18.69 0.60
N ILE A 71 -23.01 -17.88 0.01
CA ILE A 71 -22.80 -16.46 0.39
C ILE A 71 -24.04 -15.59 0.09
N TRP A 72 -24.89 -16.02 -0.84
CA TRP A 72 -26.07 -15.29 -1.30
C TRP A 72 -27.37 -15.68 -0.57
N GLY A 73 -27.49 -16.91 -0.06
CA GLY A 73 -28.69 -17.39 0.65
C GLY A 73 -28.70 -17.19 2.16
N SER A 74 -27.58 -16.74 2.75
CA SER A 74 -27.48 -16.51 4.19
C SER A 74 -28.20 -15.23 4.63
N PRO A 75 -28.95 -15.26 5.75
CA PRO A 75 -29.67 -14.09 6.25
C PRO A 75 -28.69 -13.01 6.73
N TRP A 76 -29.02 -11.76 6.44
CA TRP A 76 -28.24 -10.60 6.85
C TRP A 76 -28.44 -10.36 8.35
N VAL A 77 -27.37 -10.52 9.15
CA VAL A 77 -27.42 -10.38 10.62
C VAL A 77 -26.65 -9.15 11.12
N GLY A 78 -26.10 -8.35 10.20
CA GLY A 78 -25.48 -7.05 10.51
C GLY A 78 -24.32 -7.18 11.48
N PHE A 79 -24.42 -6.52 12.63
CA PHE A 79 -23.33 -6.41 13.62
C PHE A 79 -23.31 -7.49 14.71
N LYS A 80 -24.13 -8.54 14.59
CA LYS A 80 -24.24 -9.61 15.60
C LYS A 80 -22.87 -10.20 15.99
N TYR A 81 -22.07 -10.61 15.01
CA TYR A 81 -20.75 -11.20 15.24
C TYR A 81 -19.73 -10.21 15.79
N PHE A 82 -19.82 -8.94 15.39
CA PHE A 82 -18.97 -7.88 15.95
C PHE A 82 -19.28 -7.70 17.44
N ASN A 83 -20.55 -7.59 17.84
CA ASN A 83 -20.92 -7.45 19.24
C ASN A 83 -20.53 -8.69 20.07
N GLN A 84 -20.68 -9.89 19.51
CA GLN A 84 -20.23 -11.13 20.15
C GLN A 84 -18.69 -11.17 20.29
N PHE A 85 -17.96 -10.67 19.30
CA PHE A 85 -16.50 -10.57 19.35
C PHE A 85 -16.02 -9.57 20.39
N PHE A 86 -16.61 -8.36 20.44
CA PHE A 86 -16.24 -7.33 21.43
C PHE A 86 -16.65 -7.68 22.86
N SER A 87 -17.75 -8.43 23.05
CA SER A 87 -18.19 -8.88 24.38
C SER A 87 -17.51 -10.17 24.85
N SER A 88 -16.69 -10.80 24.02
CA SER A 88 -15.92 -12.01 24.39
C SER A 88 -14.85 -11.67 25.42
N TYR A 89 -14.72 -12.52 26.44
CA TYR A 89 -13.67 -12.42 27.48
C TYR A 89 -12.26 -12.34 26.86
N TYR A 90 -12.01 -13.10 25.80
CA TYR A 90 -10.70 -13.19 25.14
C TYR A 90 -10.35 -11.96 24.28
N PHE A 91 -11.31 -11.08 23.99
CA PHE A 91 -11.09 -9.97 23.06
C PHE A 91 -9.90 -9.09 23.49
N TRP A 92 -9.87 -8.69 24.76
CA TRP A 92 -8.81 -7.82 25.27
C TRP A 92 -7.45 -8.52 25.35
N ASP A 93 -7.44 -9.81 25.68
CA ASP A 93 -6.21 -10.60 25.73
C ASP A 93 -5.62 -10.77 24.33
N LEU A 94 -6.47 -11.02 23.32
CA LEU A 94 -6.06 -11.09 21.92
C LEU A 94 -5.46 -9.77 21.44
N ILE A 95 -6.15 -8.65 21.67
CA ILE A 95 -5.67 -7.32 21.25
C ILE A 95 -4.34 -6.97 21.94
N LYS A 96 -4.23 -7.15 23.25
CA LYS A 96 -3.00 -6.85 23.99
C LYS A 96 -1.84 -7.75 23.54
N ASN A 97 -2.09 -9.03 23.30
CA ASN A 97 -1.07 -9.95 22.82
C ASN A 97 -0.62 -9.60 21.40
N THR A 98 -1.56 -9.38 20.47
CA THR A 98 -1.23 -9.00 19.09
C THR A 98 -0.50 -7.68 19.05
N VAL A 99 -0.99 -6.64 19.73
CA VAL A 99 -0.31 -5.35 19.79
C VAL A 99 1.05 -5.49 20.50
N GLY A 100 1.12 -6.26 21.58
CA GLY A 100 2.37 -6.53 22.30
C GLY A 100 3.43 -7.19 21.44
N ILE A 101 3.07 -8.24 20.68
CA ILE A 101 3.96 -8.92 19.72
C ILE A 101 4.43 -7.93 18.65
N GLN A 102 3.52 -7.13 18.08
CA GLN A 102 3.87 -6.18 17.02
C GLN A 102 4.75 -5.04 17.52
N VAL A 103 4.50 -4.54 18.74
CA VAL A 103 5.31 -3.50 19.39
C VAL A 103 6.68 -4.04 19.76
N TYR A 104 6.77 -5.22 20.36
CA TYR A 104 8.06 -5.87 20.64
C TYR A 104 8.82 -6.15 19.34
N GLY A 105 8.12 -6.62 18.31
CA GLY A 105 8.66 -6.82 16.97
C GLY A 105 9.19 -5.54 16.34
N LEU A 106 8.57 -4.39 16.59
CA LEU A 106 9.05 -3.09 16.12
C LEU A 106 10.25 -2.61 16.93
N ILE A 107 10.19 -2.71 18.26
CA ILE A 107 11.27 -2.32 19.18
C ILE A 107 12.52 -3.16 18.98
N VAL A 108 12.41 -4.43 18.59
CA VAL A 108 13.58 -5.27 18.31
C VAL A 108 13.91 -5.24 16.82
N GLY A 109 12.91 -5.47 15.96
CA GLY A 109 13.10 -5.61 14.52
C GLY A 109 13.53 -4.34 13.79
N PHE A 110 13.27 -3.15 14.34
CA PHE A 110 13.77 -1.89 13.77
C PHE A 110 15.21 -1.56 14.18
N PRO A 111 15.59 -1.51 15.48
CA PRO A 111 16.95 -1.15 15.87
C PRO A 111 17.96 -2.29 15.67
N LEU A 112 17.56 -3.56 15.72
CA LEU A 112 18.51 -4.67 15.56
C LEU A 112 19.23 -4.64 14.20
N PRO A 113 18.56 -4.47 13.04
CA PRO A 113 19.24 -4.29 11.76
C PRO A 113 20.09 -3.01 11.68
N ILE A 114 19.69 -1.93 12.36
CA ILE A 114 20.43 -0.66 12.37
C ILE A 114 21.74 -0.81 13.13
N ILE A 115 21.69 -1.41 14.32
CA ILE A 115 22.87 -1.71 15.14
C ILE A 115 23.79 -2.67 14.38
N LEU A 116 23.22 -3.71 13.75
CA LEU A 116 23.98 -4.64 12.92
C LEU A 116 24.66 -3.93 11.73
N ALA A 117 23.96 -3.03 11.04
CA ALA A 117 24.52 -2.26 9.94
C ALA A 117 25.65 -1.32 10.39
N LEU A 118 25.51 -0.67 11.56
CA LEU A 118 26.54 0.19 12.13
C LEU A 118 27.76 -0.61 12.59
N ALA A 119 27.56 -1.73 13.28
CA ALA A 119 28.64 -2.62 13.71
C ALA A 119 29.42 -3.18 12.51
N LEU A 120 28.72 -3.58 11.44
CA LEU A 120 29.35 -4.03 10.20
C LEU A 120 30.07 -2.91 9.44
N ASN A 121 29.59 -1.67 9.55
CA ASN A 121 30.25 -0.51 8.94
C ASN A 121 31.57 -0.14 9.65
N GLU A 122 31.67 -0.42 10.95
CA GLU A 122 32.87 -0.17 11.74
C GLU A 122 33.98 -1.21 11.52
N LEU A 123 33.62 -2.41 11.05
CA LEU A 123 34.55 -3.46 10.61
C LEU A 123 35.16 -3.12 9.23
N LYS A 124 36.06 -2.13 9.22
CA LYS A 124 36.80 -1.61 8.06
C LYS A 124 37.85 -2.60 7.51
N ALA A 125 37.46 -3.77 7.04
CA ALA A 125 38.34 -4.61 6.22
C ALA A 125 37.56 -5.38 5.13
N GLY A 126 37.34 -4.72 3.98
CA GLY A 126 37.26 -5.27 2.62
C GLY A 126 36.28 -6.39 2.22
N TRP A 127 35.94 -7.34 3.09
CA TRP A 127 35.31 -8.62 2.72
C TRP A 127 33.89 -8.80 3.31
N TRP A 128 33.54 -8.07 4.37
CA TRP A 128 32.30 -8.26 5.14
C TRP A 128 31.04 -7.60 4.55
N LYS A 129 31.18 -6.67 3.59
CA LYS A 129 30.04 -6.11 2.84
C LYS A 129 29.23 -7.20 2.12
N LYS A 130 29.90 -8.24 1.59
CA LYS A 130 29.24 -9.36 0.90
C LYS A 130 28.60 -10.36 1.87
N PHE A 131 29.14 -10.56 3.07
CA PHE A 131 28.59 -11.50 4.05
C PHE A 131 27.27 -11.00 4.64
N SER A 132 27.16 -9.69 4.89
CA SER A 132 25.90 -9.06 5.30
C SER A 132 24.78 -9.23 4.27
N GLN A 133 25.14 -9.24 2.97
CA GLN A 133 24.20 -9.54 1.89
C GLN A 133 23.84 -11.03 1.88
N THR A 134 24.80 -11.94 1.93
CA THR A 134 24.50 -13.39 1.89
C THR A 134 23.69 -13.87 3.10
N VAL A 135 23.98 -13.42 4.32
CA VAL A 135 23.25 -13.86 5.53
C VAL A 135 21.85 -13.26 5.63
N THR A 136 21.64 -12.02 5.14
CA THR A 136 20.31 -11.39 5.13
C THR A 136 19.37 -12.02 4.09
N TYR A 137 19.92 -12.64 3.02
CA TYR A 137 19.12 -13.26 1.96
C TYR A 137 19.03 -14.79 2.02
N ALA A 138 19.79 -15.49 2.89
CA ALA A 138 19.93 -16.95 2.85
C ALA A 138 19.08 -17.84 3.81
N PRO A 139 18.41 -17.38 4.90
CA PRO A 139 17.77 -18.36 5.81
C PRO A 139 16.27 -18.60 5.57
N THR A 140 15.62 -17.97 4.59
CA THR A 140 14.16 -18.07 4.40
C THR A 140 13.70 -19.12 3.38
N SER A 141 14.55 -19.53 2.44
CA SER A 141 14.13 -20.42 1.33
C SER A 141 14.12 -21.92 1.66
N PHE A 142 14.77 -22.36 2.75
CA PHE A 142 14.97 -23.80 3.05
C PHE A 142 13.85 -24.46 3.87
N ARG A 143 12.98 -23.68 4.51
CA ARG A 143 12.01 -24.20 5.49
C ARG A 143 10.78 -24.95 4.94
N PRO A 144 10.32 -24.80 3.67
CA PRO A 144 9.12 -25.53 3.22
C PRO A 144 9.32 -27.02 2.90
N LEU A 145 10.56 -27.47 2.65
CA LEU A 145 10.82 -28.81 2.09
C LEU A 145 11.10 -29.90 3.13
N LEU A 146 11.37 -29.53 4.39
CA LEU A 146 11.67 -30.47 5.49
C LEU A 146 10.45 -30.90 6.32
N TRP A 147 9.28 -30.27 6.12
CA TRP A 147 8.05 -30.58 6.85
C TRP A 147 7.07 -31.47 6.07
N ALA A 148 7.44 -31.89 4.85
CA ALA A 148 6.60 -32.66 3.94
C ALA A 148 7.08 -34.11 3.71
N GLY A 149 7.96 -34.63 4.57
CA GLY A 149 8.49 -36.00 4.51
C GLY A 149 8.39 -36.71 5.85
#